data_AF-A0AAN8KC71-F1
#
_entry.id   AF-A0AAN8KC71-F1
#
_cell.length_a   1.000
_cell.length_b   1.000
_cell.length_c   1.000
_cell.angle_alpha   90.00
_cell.angle_beta   90.00
_cell.angle_gamma   90.00
#
_symmetry.space_group_name_H-M   'P 1'
#
loop_
_entity.id
_entity.type
_entity.pdbx_description
1 polymer ?
#
loop_
_entity_poly.entity_id
_entity_poly.type
_entity_poly.pdbx_seq_one_letter_code
_entity_poly.pdbx_strand_id
1 'polypeptide(L)'
;MAKRLVDTKYERSLKDLDIFVPNRWSEPDQEVPYFEGEERLLALCERFNFPQTGAKAAFREFCHDPIHPPDLIRNMINGLQKTIPISSAEAERGFSIMNLILTPLRNCLLIVNLSSLMFISMNGPPTHIWDSQQSVTKWLSKHRDANDTRSRVHRLETLGDLNPVQAFFARR
;
A
#
# COMPACT_ATOMS: atom_id res chain seq x y z
N MET A 1 29.42 9.30 1.90
CA MET A 1 28.40 9.24 2.98
C MET A 1 27.07 9.58 2.33
N ALA A 2 26.18 8.60 2.11
CA ALA A 2 24.90 8.84 1.44
C ALA A 2 24.04 9.75 2.31
N LYS A 3 23.65 10.93 1.80
CA LYS A 3 22.61 11.76 2.43
C LYS A 3 21.35 10.91 2.51
N ARG A 4 20.86 10.65 3.74
CA ARG A 4 19.57 10.03 3.96
C ARG A 4 18.52 10.84 3.18
N LEU A 5 17.82 10.20 2.25
CA LEU A 5 16.62 10.74 1.57
C LEU A 5 15.43 10.74 2.54
N VAL A 6 15.65 11.15 3.80
CA VAL A 6 14.54 11.37 4.72
C VAL A 6 14.09 12.79 4.45
N ASP A 7 12.91 12.92 3.84
CA ASP A 7 12.28 14.20 3.60
C ASP A 7 12.23 14.96 4.95
N THR A 8 12.77 16.18 4.98
CA THR A 8 12.78 17.04 6.17
C THR A 8 11.39 17.19 6.79
N LYS A 9 10.35 17.04 5.96
CA LYS A 9 8.95 17.03 6.40
C LYS A 9 8.61 15.79 7.24
N TYR A 10 9.12 14.60 6.91
CA TYR A 10 8.88 13.38 7.68
C TYR A 10 9.49 13.47 9.09
N GLU A 11 10.74 13.93 9.20
CA GLU A 11 11.39 14.11 10.51
C GLU A 11 10.65 15.11 11.38
N ARG A 12 10.12 16.20 10.80
CA ARG A 12 9.27 17.16 11.53
C ARG A 12 8.03 16.49 12.10
N SER A 13 7.28 15.73 11.29
CA SER A 13 6.08 15.05 11.83
C SER A 13 6.40 13.95 12.83
N LEU A 14 7.57 13.32 12.78
CA LEU A 14 7.98 12.42 13.86
C LEU A 14 8.20 13.16 15.18
N LYS A 15 8.74 14.39 15.14
CA LYS A 15 8.85 15.26 16.33
C LYS A 15 7.48 15.75 16.80
N ASP A 16 6.56 16.00 15.88
CA ASP A 16 5.19 16.41 16.24
C ASP A 16 4.46 15.34 17.04
N LEU A 17 4.82 14.05 16.89
CA LEU A 17 4.23 12.96 17.69
C LEU A 17 4.58 13.02 19.18
N ASP A 18 5.60 13.80 19.57
CA ASP A 18 5.98 13.98 20.98
C ASP A 18 4.85 14.60 21.81
N ILE A 19 3.88 15.28 21.17
CA ILE A 19 2.69 15.81 21.85
C ILE A 19 1.84 14.71 22.50
N PHE A 20 1.94 13.45 22.06
CA PHE A 20 1.21 12.33 22.65
C PHE A 20 1.99 11.63 23.78
N VAL A 21 3.18 12.11 24.14
CA VAL A 21 4.03 11.50 25.18
C VAL A 21 4.14 12.48 26.36
N PRO A 22 3.31 12.33 27.41
CA PRO A 22 3.29 13.25 28.55
C PRO A 22 4.65 13.44 29.22
N ASN A 23 5.47 12.38 29.28
CA ASN A 23 6.83 12.42 29.84
C ASN A 23 7.82 13.30 29.05
N ARG A 24 7.47 13.72 27.83
CA ARG A 24 8.30 14.61 26.99
C ARG A 24 7.85 16.07 27.05
N TRP A 25 6.78 16.38 27.78
CA TRP A 25 6.35 17.76 27.99
C TRP A 25 7.31 18.43 28.97
N SER A 26 7.66 19.70 28.70
CA SER A 26 8.53 20.49 29.59
C SER A 26 7.96 20.56 31.02
N GLU A 27 8.85 20.78 31.99
CA GLU A 27 8.57 20.72 33.43
C GLU A 27 7.30 21.47 33.90
N PRO A 28 6.66 20.99 34.99
CA PRO A 28 5.30 21.35 35.42
C PRO A 28 5.00 22.83 35.71
N ASP A 29 6.01 23.71 35.74
CA ASP A 29 5.89 25.14 36.03
C ASP A 29 5.77 26.03 34.78
N GLN A 30 5.91 25.47 33.57
CA GLN A 30 5.68 26.21 32.34
C GLN A 30 4.21 26.02 31.95
N GLU A 31 3.44 27.11 31.87
CA GLU A 31 2.05 27.10 31.38
C GLU A 31 1.98 26.17 30.16
N VAL A 32 1.25 25.06 30.34
CA VAL A 32 1.17 23.91 29.44
C VAL A 32 1.27 24.35 27.97
N PRO A 33 2.04 23.65 27.11
CA PRO A 33 2.27 24.06 25.72
C PRO A 33 1.02 23.80 24.85
N TYR A 34 -0.15 24.31 25.25
CA TYR A 34 -1.41 24.18 24.54
C TYR A 34 -1.31 24.79 23.16
N PHE A 35 -0.74 25.99 23.04
CA PHE A 35 -0.71 26.69 21.75
C PHE A 35 0.17 25.96 20.72
N GLU A 36 1.42 25.64 21.09
CA GLU A 36 2.34 24.92 20.22
C GLU A 36 1.89 23.46 19.98
N GLY A 37 1.37 22.79 21.02
CA GLY A 37 0.83 21.44 20.91
C GLY A 37 -0.40 21.35 20.01
N GLU A 38 -1.30 22.35 20.05
CA GLU A 38 -2.46 22.43 19.16
C GLU A 38 -2.07 22.65 17.69
N GLU A 39 -1.07 23.49 17.41
CA GLU A 39 -0.57 23.68 16.04
C GLU A 39 0.04 22.39 15.47
N ARG A 40 0.87 21.71 16.27
CA ARG A 40 1.45 20.41 15.90
C ARG A 40 0.37 19.35 15.71
N LEU A 41 -0.66 19.32 16.56
CA LEU A 41 -1.81 18.43 16.41
C LEU A 41 -2.55 18.68 15.10
N LEU A 42 -2.82 19.94 14.75
CA LEU A 42 -3.50 20.27 13.50
C LEU A 42 -2.67 19.88 12.28
N ALA A 43 -1.35 20.09 12.32
CA ALA A 43 -0.45 19.66 11.26
C ALA A 43 -0.48 18.12 11.08
N LEU A 44 -0.54 17.37 12.18
CA LEU A 44 -0.73 15.92 12.14
C LEU A 44 -2.11 15.54 11.58
N CYS A 45 -3.17 16.22 11.99
CA CYS A 45 -4.52 15.98 11.46
C CYS A 45 -4.59 16.19 9.95
N GLU A 46 -4.00 17.28 9.45
CA GLU A 46 -3.94 17.56 8.01
C GLU A 46 -3.13 16.48 7.28
N ARG A 47 -1.96 16.11 7.82
CA ARG A 47 -1.05 15.15 7.16
C ARG A 47 -1.63 13.73 7.08
N PHE A 48 -2.27 13.27 8.16
CA PHE A 48 -2.81 11.91 8.26
C PHE A 48 -4.31 11.85 7.98
N ASN A 49 -4.92 12.98 7.56
CA ASN A 49 -6.32 13.11 7.22
C ASN A 49 -7.27 12.70 8.37
N PHE A 50 -6.96 13.16 9.59
CA PHE A 50 -7.84 13.03 10.76
C PHE A 50 -8.81 14.22 10.85
N PRO A 51 -10.00 14.02 11.44
CA PRO A 51 -10.97 15.09 11.62
C PRO A 51 -10.41 16.17 12.56
N GLN A 52 -10.42 17.42 12.10
CA GLN A 52 -9.96 18.58 12.87
C GLN A 52 -11.03 19.15 13.80
N THR A 53 -12.31 18.82 13.56
CA THR A 53 -13.44 19.31 14.36
C THR A 53 -13.32 18.80 15.79
N GLY A 54 -13.19 19.73 16.75
CA GLY A 54 -13.04 19.39 18.16
C GLY A 54 -11.65 18.87 18.57
N ALA A 55 -10.68 18.78 17.64
CA ALA A 55 -9.34 18.25 17.92
C ALA A 55 -8.62 19.04 19.01
N LYS A 56 -8.68 20.38 18.95
CA LYS A 56 -8.09 21.26 19.97
C LYS A 56 -8.70 21.05 21.36
N ALA A 57 -10.03 20.94 21.43
CA ALA A 57 -10.73 20.74 22.70
C ALA A 57 -10.38 19.37 23.31
N ALA A 58 -10.43 18.32 22.50
CA ALA A 58 -10.04 16.97 22.91
C ALA A 58 -8.55 16.89 23.32
N PHE A 59 -7.68 17.66 22.67
CA PHE A 59 -6.27 17.73 23.05
C PHE A 59 -6.05 18.41 24.40
N ARG A 60 -6.77 19.51 24.69
CA ARG A 60 -6.74 20.14 26.01
C ARG A 60 -7.19 19.18 27.11
N GLU A 61 -8.27 18.45 26.86
CA GLU A 61 -8.77 17.42 27.78
C GLU A 61 -7.74 16.31 28.01
N PHE A 62 -7.09 15.84 26.94
CA PHE A 62 -5.99 14.88 27.03
C PHE A 62 -4.78 15.42 27.82
N CYS A 63 -4.45 16.71 27.69
CA CYS A 63 -3.38 17.32 28.50
C CYS A 63 -3.72 17.35 30.00
N HIS A 64 -4.99 17.44 30.37
CA HIS A 64 -5.43 17.40 31.76
C HIS A 64 -5.49 15.98 32.33
N ASP A 65 -6.03 15.02 31.57
CA ASP A 65 -6.04 13.60 31.94
C ASP A 65 -5.46 12.73 30.81
N PRO A 66 -4.13 12.50 30.81
CA PRO A 66 -3.50 11.66 29.79
C PRO A 66 -3.78 10.16 29.98
N ILE A 67 -4.30 9.74 31.15
CA ILE A 67 -4.62 8.34 31.44
C ILE A 67 -5.90 7.93 30.70
N HIS A 68 -6.87 8.84 30.61
CA HIS A 68 -8.14 8.63 29.92
C HIS A 68 -8.31 9.56 28.73
N PRO A 69 -7.58 9.34 27.61
CA PRO A 69 -7.67 10.19 26.44
C PRO A 69 -9.08 10.14 25.84
N PRO A 70 -9.60 11.28 25.36
CA PRO A 70 -10.85 11.32 24.59
C PRO A 70 -10.78 10.43 23.36
N ASP A 71 -11.93 9.92 22.92
CA ASP A 71 -12.00 8.96 21.80
C ASP A 71 -11.31 9.45 20.53
N LEU A 72 -11.41 10.76 20.24
CA LEU A 72 -10.74 11.37 19.09
C LEU A 72 -9.21 11.18 19.16
N ILE A 73 -8.59 11.54 20.29
CA ILE A 73 -7.14 11.43 20.49
C ILE A 73 -6.72 9.95 20.53
N ARG A 74 -7.50 9.09 21.19
CA ARG A 74 -7.26 7.64 21.22
C ARG A 74 -7.27 7.02 19.83
N ASN A 75 -8.24 7.39 19.00
CA ASN A 75 -8.34 6.91 17.62
C ASN A 75 -7.17 7.40 16.77
N MET A 76 -6.74 8.65 16.96
CA MET A 76 -5.55 9.19 16.28
C MET A 76 -4.30 8.40 16.66
N ILE A 77 -4.03 8.20 17.95
CA ILE A 77 -2.86 7.43 18.43
C ILE A 77 -2.88 6.01 17.83
N ASN A 78 -4.04 5.33 17.90
CA ASN A 78 -4.19 3.98 17.34
C ASN A 78 -3.98 3.94 15.82
N GLY A 79 -4.47 4.95 15.09
CA GLY A 79 -4.30 5.06 13.64
C GLY A 79 -2.84 5.31 13.26
N LEU A 80 -2.17 6.22 13.98
CA LEU A 80 -0.76 6.56 13.77
C LEU A 80 0.15 5.35 14.01
N GLN A 81 -0.07 4.61 15.10
CA GLN A 81 0.69 3.38 15.40
C GLN A 81 0.58 2.31 14.31
N LYS A 82 -0.57 2.21 13.63
CA LYS A 82 -0.79 1.25 12.54
C LYS A 82 -0.24 1.73 11.19
N THR A 83 -0.01 3.03 11.04
CA THR A 83 0.36 3.65 9.76
C THR A 83 1.86 3.87 9.64
N ILE A 84 2.53 4.21 10.75
CA ILE A 84 3.95 4.54 10.74
C ILE A 84 4.77 3.24 10.83
N PRO A 85 5.61 2.91 9.84
CA PRO A 85 6.48 1.75 9.91
C PRO A 85 7.51 1.94 11.04
N ILE A 86 7.65 0.93 11.89
CA ILE A 86 8.54 0.96 13.07
C ILE A 86 10.02 0.97 12.64
N SER A 87 10.35 0.37 11.49
CA SER A 87 11.73 0.19 11.04
C SER A 87 11.83 0.08 9.52
N SER A 88 13.05 0.26 8.99
CA SER A 88 13.39 -0.05 7.59
C SER A 88 13.23 -1.54 7.26
N ALA A 89 13.14 -2.42 8.25
CA ALA A 89 12.91 -3.85 8.07
C ALA A 89 11.65 -4.16 7.23
N GLU A 90 10.59 -3.35 7.36
CA GLU A 90 9.38 -3.49 6.52
C GLU A 90 9.67 -3.21 5.04
N ALA A 91 10.54 -2.22 4.75
CA ALA A 91 10.97 -1.93 3.38
C ALA A 91 11.90 -3.04 2.84
N GLU A 92 12.81 -3.56 3.66
CA GLU A 92 13.70 -4.67 3.30
C GLU A 92 12.92 -5.96 2.97
N ARG A 93 11.84 -6.23 3.71
CA ARG A 93 10.90 -7.30 3.39
C ARG A 93 10.29 -7.10 2.00
N GLY A 94 9.88 -5.88 1.67
CA GLY A 94 9.39 -5.52 0.33
C GLY A 94 10.42 -5.77 -0.76
N PHE A 95 11.69 -5.40 -0.54
CA PHE A 95 12.77 -5.66 -1.50
C PHE A 95 13.09 -7.15 -1.64
N SER A 96 13.02 -7.93 -0.56
CA SER A 96 13.19 -9.38 -0.63
C SER A 96 12.10 -10.03 -1.50
N ILE A 97 10.85 -9.60 -1.34
CA ILE A 97 9.72 -10.05 -2.18
C ILE A 97 9.95 -9.64 -3.65
N MET A 98 10.41 -8.42 -3.89
CA MET A 98 10.75 -7.96 -5.23
C MET A 98 11.81 -8.87 -5.89
N ASN A 99 12.85 -9.27 -5.15
CA ASN A 99 13.89 -10.17 -5.65
C ASN A 99 13.36 -11.59 -5.96
N LEU A 100 12.38 -12.08 -5.22
CA LEU A 100 11.72 -13.36 -5.52
C LEU A 100 10.90 -13.31 -6.82
N ILE A 101 10.32 -12.14 -7.12
CA ILE A 101 9.50 -11.93 -8.32
C ILE A 101 10.38 -11.67 -9.56
N LEU A 102 11.37 -10.78 -9.41
CA LEU A 102 12.35 -10.42 -10.44
C LEU A 102 13.47 -11.45 -10.49
N THR A 103 13.19 -12.55 -11.17
CA THR A 103 14.21 -13.54 -11.52
C THR A 103 14.85 -13.18 -12.86
N PRO A 104 16.08 -13.64 -13.16
CA PRO A 104 16.75 -13.36 -14.44
C PRO A 104 15.91 -13.72 -15.69
N LEU A 105 15.07 -14.75 -15.59
CA LEU A 105 14.14 -15.18 -16.66
C LEU A 105 12.86 -14.32 -16.73
N ARG A 106 12.52 -13.58 -15.68
CA ARG A 106 11.32 -12.71 -15.55
C ARG A 106 11.67 -11.21 -15.52
N ASN A 107 12.84 -10.82 -16.03
CA ASN A 107 13.30 -9.42 -16.05
C ASN A 107 12.53 -8.48 -16.99
N CYS A 108 11.58 -8.98 -17.78
CA CYS A 108 10.80 -8.18 -18.74
C CYS A 108 9.46 -7.67 -18.19
N LEU A 109 9.20 -7.78 -16.88
CA LEU A 109 7.97 -7.26 -16.29
C LEU A 109 7.95 -5.73 -16.29
N LEU A 110 6.87 -5.14 -16.79
CA LEU A 110 6.59 -3.71 -16.60
C LEU A 110 6.46 -3.39 -15.11
N ILE A 111 6.89 -2.20 -14.70
CA ILE A 111 6.83 -1.74 -13.30
C ILE A 111 5.41 -1.83 -12.72
N VAL A 112 4.39 -1.56 -13.53
CA VAL A 112 2.97 -1.67 -13.12
C VAL A 112 2.55 -3.11 -12.79
N ASN A 113 3.11 -4.09 -13.51
CA ASN A 113 2.82 -5.50 -13.27
C ASN A 113 3.63 -6.00 -12.07
N LEU A 114 4.87 -5.52 -11.92
CA LEU A 114 5.70 -5.81 -10.77
C LEU A 114 5.07 -5.29 -9.48
N SER A 115 4.62 -4.03 -9.45
CA SER A 115 3.98 -3.44 -8.27
C SER A 115 2.71 -4.18 -7.88
N SER A 116 1.90 -4.58 -8.87
CA SER A 116 0.70 -5.41 -8.64
C SER A 116 1.04 -6.76 -8.03
N LEU A 117 2.09 -7.43 -8.53
CA LEU A 117 2.51 -8.74 -8.01
C LEU A 117 3.16 -8.65 -6.62
N MET A 118 3.89 -7.56 -6.35
CA MET A 118 4.39 -7.25 -5.01
C MET A 118 3.23 -7.01 -4.04
N PHE A 119 2.23 -6.23 -4.44
CA PHE A 119 1.04 -5.97 -3.63
C PHE A 119 0.30 -7.27 -3.26
N ILE A 120 0.10 -8.15 -4.24
CA ILE A 120 -0.51 -9.47 -4.02
C ILE A 120 0.37 -10.33 -3.11
N SER A 121 1.69 -10.35 -3.32
CA SER A 121 2.60 -11.16 -2.48
C SER A 121 2.67 -10.68 -1.03
N MET A 122 2.49 -9.38 -0.78
CA MET A 122 2.53 -8.80 0.56
C MET A 122 1.20 -8.91 1.32
N ASN A 123 0.08 -8.70 0.64
CA ASN A 123 -1.24 -8.57 1.26
C ASN A 123 -2.20 -9.72 0.94
N GLY A 124 -1.86 -10.54 -0.06
CA GLY A 124 -2.71 -11.60 -0.54
C GLY A 124 -2.77 -12.78 0.42
N PRO A 125 -3.84 -13.58 0.35
CA PRO A 125 -3.93 -14.82 1.09
C PRO A 125 -2.83 -15.80 0.64
N PRO A 126 -2.31 -16.65 1.54
CA PRO A 126 -1.45 -17.76 1.16
C PRO A 126 -2.03 -18.56 -0.01
N THR A 127 -1.18 -19.02 -0.91
CA THR A 127 -1.59 -19.72 -2.14
C THR A 127 -2.44 -20.97 -1.88
N HIS A 128 -2.29 -21.61 -0.73
CA HIS A 128 -3.04 -22.81 -0.36
C HIS A 128 -4.48 -22.53 0.13
N ILE A 129 -4.80 -21.30 0.53
CA ILE A 129 -6.16 -20.90 0.91
C ILE A 129 -6.84 -20.02 -0.14
N TRP A 130 -6.09 -19.57 -1.15
CA TRP A 130 -6.62 -18.75 -2.23
C TRP A 130 -7.58 -19.57 -3.10
N ASP A 131 -8.84 -19.15 -3.22
CA ASP A 131 -9.78 -19.65 -4.23
C ASP A 131 -9.65 -18.85 -5.54
N SER A 132 -9.08 -19.49 -6.57
CA SER A 132 -8.83 -18.86 -7.87
C SER A 132 -10.06 -18.87 -8.78
N GLN A 133 -11.09 -19.67 -8.48
CA GLN A 133 -12.21 -19.90 -9.38
C GLN A 133 -12.91 -18.59 -9.75
N GLN A 134 -13.26 -17.77 -8.75
CA GLN A 134 -13.98 -16.52 -8.99
C GLN A 134 -13.18 -15.55 -9.86
N SER A 135 -11.88 -15.42 -9.61
CA SER A 135 -11.00 -14.53 -10.39
C SER A 135 -10.85 -15.03 -11.82
N VAL A 136 -10.67 -16.33 -12.01
CA VAL A 136 -10.52 -16.95 -13.33
C VAL A 136 -11.82 -16.85 -14.13
N THR A 137 -12.97 -17.19 -13.56
CA THR A 137 -14.26 -17.07 -14.25
C THR A 137 -14.57 -15.63 -14.68
N LYS A 138 -14.28 -14.65 -13.82
CA LYS A 138 -14.44 -13.22 -14.14
C LYS A 138 -13.45 -12.73 -15.20
N TRP A 139 -12.24 -13.30 -15.24
CA TRP A 139 -11.28 -12.98 -16.29
C TRP A 139 -11.72 -13.58 -17.64
N LEU A 140 -12.15 -14.84 -17.65
CA LEU A 140 -12.66 -15.57 -18.82
C LEU A 140 -13.98 -14.99 -19.35
N SER A 141 -14.77 -14.31 -18.52
CA SER A 141 -15.94 -13.59 -19.02
C SER A 141 -15.58 -12.39 -19.91
N LYS A 142 -14.34 -11.88 -19.79
CA LYS A 142 -13.83 -10.71 -20.54
C LYS A 142 -12.75 -11.06 -21.55
N HIS A 143 -12.08 -12.19 -21.38
CA HIS A 143 -10.95 -12.63 -22.19
C HIS A 143 -11.19 -14.04 -22.69
N ARG A 144 -10.65 -14.34 -23.86
CA ARG A 144 -10.85 -15.63 -24.50
C ARG A 144 -9.84 -16.63 -23.98
N ASP A 145 -10.30 -17.86 -23.80
CA ASP A 145 -9.42 -18.98 -23.52
C ASP A 145 -8.49 -19.27 -24.70
N ALA A 146 -7.29 -19.80 -24.42
CA ALA A 146 -6.37 -20.23 -25.47
C ALA A 146 -6.95 -21.34 -26.36
N ASN A 147 -7.94 -22.08 -25.85
CA ASN A 147 -8.69 -23.12 -26.57
C ASN A 147 -9.98 -22.62 -27.23
N ASP A 148 -10.27 -21.31 -27.20
CA ASP A 148 -11.45 -20.75 -27.86
C ASP A 148 -11.35 -20.92 -29.39
N THR A 149 -12.10 -21.91 -29.88
CA THR A 149 -12.05 -22.41 -31.26
C THR A 149 -12.73 -21.46 -32.24
N ARG A 150 -13.42 -20.41 -31.76
CA ARG A 150 -14.04 -19.38 -32.63
C ARG A 150 -13.03 -18.60 -33.46
N SER A 151 -11.77 -18.53 -33.01
CA SER A 151 -10.64 -17.96 -33.78
C SER A 151 -10.11 -18.88 -34.89
N ARG A 152 -10.35 -20.20 -34.79
CA ARG A 152 -9.90 -21.20 -35.78
C ARG A 152 -10.86 -21.32 -36.97
N VAL A 153 -12.09 -20.83 -36.83
CA VAL A 153 -13.11 -20.90 -37.89
C VAL A 153 -12.64 -20.16 -39.15
N HIS A 154 -12.01 -18.98 -38.99
CA HIS A 154 -11.56 -18.20 -40.14
C HIS A 154 -10.36 -18.83 -40.88
N ARG A 155 -9.54 -19.65 -40.20
CA ARG A 155 -8.39 -20.32 -40.84
C ARG A 155 -8.81 -21.62 -41.56
N LEU A 156 -9.86 -22.28 -41.11
CA LEU A 156 -10.35 -23.51 -41.75
C LEU A 156 -11.17 -23.22 -43.00
N GLU A 157 -11.95 -22.13 -43.03
CA GLU A 157 -12.64 -21.69 -44.25
C GLU A 157 -11.66 -21.30 -45.36
N THR A 158 -10.55 -20.64 -45.02
CA THR A 158 -9.50 -20.27 -45.98
C THR A 158 -8.61 -21.43 -46.43
N LEU A 159 -8.55 -22.53 -45.66
CA LEU A 159 -7.82 -23.75 -46.02
C LEU A 159 -8.67 -24.77 -46.78
N GLY A 160 -10.01 -24.65 -46.74
CA GLY A 160 -10.92 -25.49 -47.51
C GLY A 160 -10.78 -25.30 -49.03
N ASP A 161 -10.30 -24.13 -49.46
CA ASP A 161 -10.11 -23.76 -50.86
C ASP A 161 -8.67 -23.97 -51.37
N LEU A 162 -7.76 -24.51 -50.54
CA LEU A 162 -6.35 -24.69 -50.89
C LEU A 162 -6.00 -26.17 -51.18
N ASN A 163 -5.37 -26.41 -52.32
CA ASN A 163 -4.86 -27.73 -52.75
C ASN A 163 -3.86 -28.27 -51.69
N PRO A 164 -3.70 -29.61 -51.45
CA PRO A 164 -2.92 -30.16 -50.34
C PRO A 164 -1.47 -29.68 -50.26
N VAL A 165 -0.88 -29.26 -51.40
CA VAL A 165 0.47 -28.69 -51.46
C VAL A 165 0.54 -27.30 -50.81
N GLN A 166 -0.48 -26.46 -50.97
CA GLN A 166 -0.55 -25.11 -50.37
C GLN A 166 -0.84 -25.18 -48.86
N ALA A 167 -1.61 -26.17 -48.42
CA ALA A 167 -1.89 -26.41 -47.00
C ALA A 167 -0.64 -26.86 -46.21
N PHE A 168 0.34 -27.49 -46.87
CA PHE A 168 1.59 -27.92 -46.25
C PHE A 168 2.52 -26.73 -45.92
N PHE A 169 2.60 -25.73 -46.81
CA PHE A 169 3.44 -24.55 -46.58
C PHE A 169 2.85 -23.53 -45.60
N ALA A 170 1.53 -23.51 -45.40
CA ALA A 170 0.86 -22.61 -44.46
C ALA A 170 0.98 -23.03 -42.97
N ARG A 171 1.64 -24.16 -42.67
CA ARG A 171 1.80 -24.71 -41.30
C ARG A 171 3.22 -24.53 -40.72
N ARG A 172 4.11 -23.83 -41.41
CA ARG A 172 5.47 -23.50 -40.95
C ARG A 172 5.52 -22.04 -40.50
#